data_AF-C3Z2C2-F1
#
_entry.id   AF-C3Z2C2-F1
#
_cell.length_a   1.000
_cell.length_b   1.000
_cell.length_c   1.000
_cell.angle_alpha   90.00
_cell.angle_beta   90.00
_cell.angle_gamma   90.00
#
_symmetry.space_group_name_H-M   'P 1'
#
loop_
_entity.id
_entity.type
_entity.pdbx_description
1 polymer ?
#
loop_
_entity_poly.entity_id
_entity_poly.type
_entity_poly.pdbx_seq_one_letter_code
_entity_poly.pdbx_strand_id
1 'polypeptide(L)'
;MASPSLYWLEYSFAGSEQTPLTDLIKGTVHALTKAMLQTDQGKVLFVFKVQVKCRPLRQYEAFASEVLGVEYPGPKIHEWSSSPTEGFIYWIDMYIGYSGLKQQQLFDVWRKEAMLVLQTVGSGNAQLFKVLAERRVMMFLKASSPDMLDNVLYKLPLIQHLGDQVQLVCKPVVPYTYEDFTKSTRKNDVNKKV
;
A
#
# COMPACT_ATOMS: atom_id res chain seq x y z
N MET A 1 2.03 -26.20 -7.00
CA MET A 1 1.12 -25.48 -6.07
C MET A 1 0.93 -24.07 -6.63
N ALA A 2 -0.31 -23.61 -6.77
CA ALA A 2 -0.57 -22.25 -7.25
C ALA A 2 -0.26 -21.24 -6.12
N SER A 3 0.50 -20.19 -6.41
CA SER A 3 0.77 -19.10 -5.46
C SER A 3 -0.53 -18.32 -5.18
N PRO A 4 -0.83 -17.95 -3.93
CA PRO A 4 -2.04 -17.18 -3.62
C PRO A 4 -2.03 -15.84 -4.37
N SER A 5 -3.15 -15.49 -4.98
CA SER A 5 -3.31 -14.21 -5.67
C SER A 5 -3.40 -13.07 -4.66
N LEU A 6 -2.55 -12.06 -4.80
CA LEU A 6 -2.50 -10.89 -3.92
C LEU A 6 -3.28 -9.72 -4.54
N TYR A 7 -4.17 -9.12 -3.76
CA TYR A 7 -4.99 -7.99 -4.17
C TYR A 7 -4.81 -6.81 -3.22
N TRP A 8 -4.76 -5.60 -3.78
CA TRP A 8 -4.85 -4.35 -3.01
C TRP A 8 -6.25 -3.73 -3.15
N LEU A 9 -6.83 -3.34 -2.03
CA LEU A 9 -8.14 -2.68 -1.94
C LEU A 9 -7.95 -1.28 -1.38
N GLU A 10 -8.18 -0.26 -2.21
CA GLU A 10 -8.22 1.14 -1.77
C GLU A 10 -9.68 1.59 -1.58
N TYR A 11 -9.97 2.15 -0.41
CA TYR A 11 -11.25 2.78 -0.09
C TYR A 11 -11.03 4.29 -0.01
N SER A 12 -11.77 5.07 -0.80
CA SER A 12 -11.77 6.53 -0.72
C SER A 12 -13.12 7.00 -0.20
N PHE A 13 -13.09 7.81 0.86
CA PHE A 13 -14.27 8.42 1.45
C PHE A 13 -14.25 9.91 1.16
N ALA A 14 -15.35 10.44 0.61
CA ALA A 14 -15.56 11.88 0.50
C ALA A 14 -16.57 12.27 1.59
N GLY A 15 -16.12 13.01 2.60
CA GLY A 15 -16.99 13.63 3.59
C GLY A 15 -17.17 15.11 3.28
N SER A 16 -18.39 15.63 3.40
CA SER A 16 -18.60 17.09 3.52
C SER A 16 -18.21 17.54 4.93
N GLU A 17 -17.73 18.78 5.08
CA GLU A 17 -17.05 19.39 6.26
C GLU A 17 -17.74 19.29 7.65
N GLN A 18 -18.87 18.61 7.77
CA GLN A 18 -19.72 18.62 8.97
C GLN A 18 -19.46 17.46 9.95
N THR A 19 -18.40 16.68 9.80
CA THR A 19 -18.13 15.55 10.73
C THR A 19 -16.63 15.33 10.92
N PRO A 20 -16.14 15.20 12.17
CA PRO A 20 -14.73 14.85 12.42
C PRO A 20 -14.34 13.57 11.68
N LEU A 21 -13.20 13.59 10.98
CA LEU A 21 -12.75 12.49 10.11
C LEU A 21 -12.67 11.13 10.84
N THR A 22 -12.34 11.14 12.13
CA THR A 22 -12.32 9.95 13.00
C THR A 22 -13.70 9.33 13.20
N ASP A 23 -14.74 10.14 13.31
CA ASP A 23 -16.12 9.67 13.46
C ASP A 23 -16.71 9.26 12.12
N LEU A 24 -16.27 9.90 11.02
CA LEU A 24 -16.59 9.48 9.66
C LEU A 24 -16.01 8.10 9.35
N ILE A 25 -14.74 7.85 9.65
CA ILE A 25 -14.09 6.55 9.40
C ILE A 25 -14.74 5.45 10.25
N LYS A 26 -14.90 5.68 11.57
CA LYS A 26 -15.56 4.72 12.47
C LYS A 26 -17.01 4.47 12.08
N GLY A 27 -17.74 5.54 11.76
CA GLY A 27 -19.13 5.49 11.31
C GLY A 27 -19.28 4.76 9.98
N THR A 28 -18.37 4.96 9.04
CA THR A 28 -18.42 4.32 7.72
C THR A 28 -18.06 2.85 7.79
N VAL A 29 -17.05 2.48 8.57
CA VAL A 29 -16.70 1.09 8.86
C VAL A 29 -17.84 0.35 9.54
N HIS A 30 -18.49 0.99 10.52
CA HIS A 30 -19.65 0.44 11.21
C HIS A 30 -20.85 0.32 10.27
N ALA A 31 -21.12 1.34 9.43
CA ALA A 31 -22.20 1.35 8.46
C ALA A 31 -22.00 0.30 7.35
N LEU A 32 -20.77 0.09 6.87
CA LEU A 32 -20.42 -0.97 5.93
C LEU A 32 -20.64 -2.36 6.52
N THR A 33 -20.14 -2.59 7.74
CA THR A 33 -20.36 -3.84 8.48
C THR A 33 -21.86 -4.12 8.66
N LYS A 34 -22.64 -3.09 8.99
CA LYS A 34 -24.09 -3.22 9.24
C LYS A 34 -24.90 -3.37 7.95
N ALA A 35 -24.54 -2.66 6.89
CA ALA A 35 -25.16 -2.76 5.56
C ALA A 35 -24.89 -4.11 4.89
N MET A 36 -23.75 -4.73 5.16
CA MET A 36 -23.45 -6.10 4.71
C MET A 36 -24.23 -7.17 5.51
N LEU A 37 -24.81 -6.82 6.66
CA LEU A 37 -25.49 -7.74 7.57
C LEU A 37 -27.02 -7.62 7.57
N GLN A 38 -27.62 -6.56 7.04
CA GLN A 38 -29.07 -6.35 7.06
C GLN A 38 -29.59 -5.70 5.78
N THR A 39 -30.54 -6.38 5.13
CA THR A 39 -31.58 -5.72 4.34
C THR A 39 -32.85 -5.71 5.19
N ASP A 40 -33.40 -4.54 5.51
CA ASP A 40 -34.69 -4.47 6.20
C ASP A 40 -35.51 -3.22 5.81
N GLN A 41 -36.79 -3.46 5.53
CA GLN A 41 -37.93 -2.52 5.60
C GLN A 41 -37.76 -1.10 5.05
N GLY A 42 -37.34 -0.95 3.79
CA GLY A 42 -37.77 0.19 2.96
C GLY A 42 -37.30 1.59 3.38
N LYS A 43 -36.27 1.72 4.24
CA LYS A 43 -35.65 3.02 4.56
C LYS A 43 -34.19 3.04 4.13
N VAL A 44 -33.86 3.94 3.20
CA VAL A 44 -32.47 4.20 2.79
C VAL A 44 -31.81 5.09 3.85
N LEU A 45 -30.93 4.51 4.66
CA LEU A 45 -30.04 5.26 5.55
C LEU A 45 -28.63 5.21 4.96
N PHE A 46 -28.23 6.33 4.35
CA PHE A 46 -26.93 6.63 3.75
C PHE A 46 -26.53 5.78 2.54
N VAL A 47 -26.49 6.42 1.37
CA VAL A 47 -25.80 5.88 0.19
C VAL A 47 -24.37 6.41 0.22
N PHE A 48 -23.42 5.60 0.69
CA PHE A 48 -22.02 5.85 0.44
C PHE A 48 -21.60 5.12 -0.84
N LYS A 49 -20.99 5.85 -1.77
CA LYS A 49 -20.36 5.24 -2.94
C LYS A 49 -18.98 4.76 -2.53
N VAL A 50 -18.85 3.47 -2.21
CA VAL A 50 -17.53 2.86 -2.09
C VAL A 50 -17.01 2.58 -3.49
N GLN A 51 -16.00 3.33 -3.92
CA GLN A 51 -15.25 2.98 -5.11
C GLN A 51 -14.08 2.09 -4.70
N VAL A 52 -14.24 0.79 -4.93
CA VAL A 52 -13.16 -0.19 -4.74
C VAL A 52 -12.35 -0.26 -6.03
N LYS A 53 -11.04 0.00 -5.93
CA LYS A 53 -10.11 -0.24 -7.04
C LYS A 53 -9.20 -1.41 -6.69
N CYS A 54 -9.47 -2.56 -7.31
CA CYS A 54 -8.62 -3.74 -7.19
C CYS A 54 -7.47 -3.65 -8.19
N ARG A 55 -6.23 -3.78 -7.70
CA ARG A 55 -5.05 -3.94 -8.57
C ARG A 55 -4.44 -5.32 -8.33
N PRO A 56 -4.21 -6.12 -9.39
CA PRO A 56 -3.51 -7.38 -9.24
C PRO A 56 -2.02 -7.14 -9.01
N LEU A 57 -1.49 -7.76 -7.95
CA LEU A 57 -0.10 -7.62 -7.54
C LEU A 57 0.67 -8.92 -7.73
N ARG A 58 1.97 -8.79 -7.98
CA ARG A 58 2.95 -9.88 -7.83
C ARG A 58 4.09 -9.42 -6.93
N GLN A 59 4.76 -10.39 -6.31
CA GLN A 59 5.97 -10.14 -5.54
C GLN A 59 7.04 -9.50 -6.44
N TYR A 60 7.70 -8.46 -5.92
CA TYR A 60 8.65 -7.69 -6.70
C TYR A 60 9.92 -8.49 -7.00
N GLU A 61 10.34 -9.37 -6.10
CA GLU A 61 11.46 -10.31 -6.26
C GLU A 61 11.24 -11.19 -7.48
N ALA A 62 10.05 -11.76 -7.62
CA ALA A 62 9.70 -12.60 -8.76
C ALA A 62 9.71 -11.79 -10.06
N PHE A 63 9.27 -10.53 -10.03
CA PHE A 63 9.37 -9.65 -11.20
C PHE A 63 10.84 -9.33 -11.54
N ALA A 64 11.66 -9.03 -10.54
CA ALA A 64 13.06 -8.71 -10.74
C ALA A 64 13.85 -9.89 -11.29
N SER A 65 13.62 -11.11 -10.81
CA SER A 65 14.30 -12.30 -11.31
C SER A 65 13.82 -12.70 -12.70
N GLU A 66 12.50 -12.87 -12.89
CA GLU A 66 11.94 -13.42 -14.12
C GLU A 66 11.92 -12.44 -15.30
N VAL A 67 11.74 -11.14 -15.02
CA VAL A 67 11.59 -10.10 -16.06
C VAL A 67 12.85 -9.27 -16.23
N LEU A 68 13.51 -8.89 -15.12
CA LEU A 68 14.70 -8.05 -15.16
C LEU A 68 16.01 -8.86 -15.18
N GLY A 69 15.97 -10.16 -14.88
CA GLY A 69 17.15 -11.02 -14.81
C GLY A 69 18.06 -10.71 -13.62
N VAL A 70 17.51 -10.17 -12.52
CA VAL A 70 18.28 -9.88 -11.30
C VAL A 70 18.38 -11.14 -10.46
N GLU A 71 19.61 -11.55 -10.15
CA GLU A 71 19.84 -12.61 -9.17
C GLU A 71 19.47 -12.11 -7.78
N TYR A 72 18.51 -12.79 -7.17
CA TYR A 72 18.11 -12.54 -5.79
C TYR A 72 18.17 -13.87 -5.03
N PRO A 73 18.95 -13.99 -3.95
CA PRO A 73 19.16 -15.25 -3.23
C PRO A 73 17.92 -15.77 -2.46
N GLY A 74 16.73 -15.27 -2.80
CA GLY A 74 15.45 -15.69 -2.25
C GLY A 74 15.09 -14.95 -0.97
N PRO A 75 13.79 -14.89 -0.63
CA PRO A 75 13.36 -14.17 0.55
C PRO A 75 13.73 -14.94 1.80
N LYS A 76 14.39 -14.28 2.76
CA LYS A 76 13.99 -14.50 4.15
C LYS A 76 12.63 -13.81 4.25
N ILE A 77 11.56 -14.59 4.30
CA ILE A 77 10.22 -14.05 4.60
C ILE A 77 10.35 -13.41 5.98
N HIS A 78 10.55 -12.10 6.01
CA HIS A 78 10.53 -11.36 7.24
C HIS A 78 9.07 -11.09 7.55
N GLU A 79 8.59 -11.75 8.60
CA GLU A 79 7.33 -11.41 9.23
C GLU A 79 7.41 -9.91 9.57
N TRP A 80 6.62 -9.10 8.86
CA TRP A 80 6.65 -7.65 9.03
C TRP A 80 6.04 -7.33 10.39
N SER A 81 6.88 -7.27 11.42
CA SER A 81 6.42 -6.94 12.76
C SER A 81 5.96 -5.48 12.77
N SER A 82 4.68 -5.28 13.08
CA SER A 82 4.05 -3.97 13.23
C SER A 82 4.33 -3.35 14.59
N SER A 83 5.47 -3.67 15.23
CA SER A 83 5.76 -3.16 16.57
C SER A 83 5.75 -1.62 16.53
N PRO A 84 4.88 -0.95 17.32
CA PRO A 84 4.73 0.51 17.30
C PRO A 84 5.98 1.29 17.67
N THR A 85 7.02 0.61 18.16
CA THR A 85 8.27 1.19 18.65
C THR A 85 9.32 1.48 17.57
N GLU A 86 9.13 1.01 16.32
CA GLU A 86 10.16 1.12 15.27
C GLU A 86 9.67 1.88 14.02
N GLY A 87 9.48 3.20 14.16
CA GLY A 87 9.32 4.12 13.02
C GLY A 87 7.93 4.22 12.38
N PHE A 88 7.82 5.05 11.35
CA PHE A 88 6.61 5.26 10.56
C PHE A 88 6.61 4.32 9.35
N ILE A 89 5.43 3.80 9.00
CA ILE A 89 5.24 3.03 7.76
C ILE A 89 4.64 3.94 6.71
N TYR A 90 5.26 3.97 5.55
CA TYR A 90 4.78 4.73 4.39
C TYR A 90 4.34 3.77 3.29
N TRP A 91 3.14 3.98 2.78
CA TRP A 91 2.71 3.43 1.51
C TRP A 91 3.13 4.37 0.40
N ILE A 92 3.89 3.84 -0.56
CA ILE A 92 4.37 4.60 -1.71
C ILE A 92 3.90 3.88 -2.97
N ASP A 93 3.30 4.67 -3.86
CA ASP A 93 2.78 4.22 -5.14
C ASP A 93 3.50 4.98 -6.25
N MET A 94 4.37 4.26 -6.95
CA MET A 94 5.25 4.80 -7.98
C MET A 94 4.74 4.38 -9.36
N TYR A 95 4.40 5.35 -10.19
CA TYR A 95 4.07 5.15 -11.60
C TYR A 95 5.17 5.74 -12.48
N ILE A 96 5.65 4.95 -13.45
CA ILE A 96 6.68 5.33 -14.40
C ILE A 96 6.00 5.51 -15.76
N GLY A 97 6.16 6.68 -16.35
CA GLY A 97 5.55 7.06 -17.62
C GLY A 97 6.07 6.30 -18.83
N TYR A 98 5.47 6.62 -19.98
CA TYR A 98 5.82 6.07 -21.28
C TYR A 98 6.31 7.19 -22.19
N SER A 99 7.52 7.71 -21.96
CA SER A 99 8.10 8.75 -22.82
C SER A 99 9.50 8.41 -23.31
N GLY A 100 9.71 8.51 -24.63
CA GLY A 100 11.03 8.57 -25.28
C GLY A 100 11.94 7.34 -25.20
N LEU A 101 11.62 6.35 -24.38
CA LEU A 101 12.49 5.19 -24.13
C LEU A 101 11.96 3.91 -24.75
N LYS A 102 12.86 3.16 -25.39
CA LYS A 102 12.60 1.76 -25.74
C LYS A 102 12.48 0.93 -24.46
N GLN A 103 11.69 -0.14 -24.53
CA GLN A 103 11.44 -1.02 -23.40
C GLN A 103 12.73 -1.55 -22.75
N GLN A 104 13.73 -1.92 -23.56
CA GLN A 104 15.01 -2.42 -23.05
C GLN A 104 15.75 -1.39 -22.20
N GLN A 105 15.77 -0.12 -22.62
CA GLN A 105 16.45 0.96 -21.90
C GLN A 105 15.79 1.20 -20.53
N LEU A 106 14.45 1.15 -20.49
CA LEU A 106 13.72 1.19 -19.23
C LEU A 106 14.10 0.00 -18.34
N PHE A 107 14.14 -1.21 -18.89
CA PHE A 107 14.51 -2.41 -18.13
C PHE A 107 15.95 -2.34 -17.60
N ASP A 108 16.87 -1.69 -18.30
CA ASP A 108 18.23 -1.52 -17.81
C ASP A 108 18.29 -0.59 -16.58
N VAL A 109 17.49 0.49 -16.56
CA VAL A 109 17.35 1.36 -15.38
C VAL A 109 16.63 0.62 -14.26
N TRP A 110 15.54 -0.08 -14.57
CA TRP A 110 14.75 -0.82 -13.58
C TRP A 110 15.53 -2.00 -13.00
N ARG A 111 16.45 -2.60 -13.74
CA ARG A 111 17.36 -3.63 -13.23
C ARG A 111 18.27 -3.05 -12.15
N LYS A 112 18.88 -1.89 -12.40
CA LYS A 112 19.71 -1.18 -11.40
C LYS A 112 18.91 -0.84 -10.16
N GLU A 113 17.68 -0.37 -10.34
CA GLU A 113 16.72 -0.13 -9.26
C GLU A 113 16.50 -1.38 -8.42
N ALA A 114 16.14 -2.49 -9.07
CA ALA A 114 15.86 -3.75 -8.38
C ALA A 114 17.09 -4.27 -7.60
N MET A 115 18.30 -4.18 -8.17
CA MET A 115 19.53 -4.56 -7.46
C MET A 115 19.75 -3.74 -6.18
N LEU A 116 19.42 -2.45 -6.20
CA LEU A 116 19.53 -1.58 -5.02
C LEU A 116 18.44 -1.90 -3.99
N VAL A 117 17.18 -1.94 -4.41
CA VAL A 117 16.05 -2.05 -3.48
C VAL A 117 15.91 -3.45 -2.88
N LEU A 118 16.29 -4.51 -3.61
CA LEU A 118 16.25 -5.86 -3.08
C LEU A 118 17.21 -6.09 -1.90
N GLN A 119 18.31 -5.31 -1.82
CA GLN A 119 19.17 -5.29 -0.63
C GLN A 119 18.41 -4.73 0.58
N THR A 120 17.62 -3.67 0.39
CA THR A 120 16.78 -3.07 1.43
C THR A 120 15.63 -3.97 1.84
N VAL A 121 14.96 -4.63 0.88
CA VAL A 121 13.93 -5.65 1.16
C VAL A 121 14.50 -6.80 1.99
N GLY A 122 15.70 -7.27 1.66
CA GLY A 122 16.40 -8.33 2.40
C GLY A 122 16.70 -7.98 3.87
N SER A 123 16.67 -6.70 4.25
CA SER A 123 16.79 -6.26 5.66
C SER A 123 15.47 -6.22 6.44
N GLY A 124 14.34 -6.55 5.80
CA GLY A 124 13.02 -6.56 6.43
C GLY A 124 12.38 -5.17 6.61
N ASN A 125 13.01 -4.12 6.09
CA ASN A 125 12.55 -2.74 6.22
C ASN A 125 11.62 -2.28 5.09
N ALA A 126 11.48 -3.07 4.01
CA ALA A 126 10.56 -2.77 2.91
C ALA A 126 9.82 -4.02 2.42
N GLN A 127 8.57 -3.84 1.98
CA GLN A 127 7.83 -4.80 1.17
C GLN A 127 7.48 -4.15 -0.16
N LEU A 128 7.78 -4.81 -1.27
CA LEU A 128 7.56 -4.29 -2.60
C LEU A 128 6.67 -5.21 -3.42
N PHE A 129 5.78 -4.59 -4.19
CA PHE A 129 4.87 -5.26 -5.09
C PHE A 129 4.93 -4.63 -6.47
N LYS A 130 4.98 -5.48 -7.47
CA LYS A 130 4.82 -5.07 -8.86
C LYS A 130 3.34 -5.17 -9.23
N VAL A 131 2.76 -4.07 -9.73
CA VAL A 131 1.42 -4.12 -10.33
C VAL A 131 1.50 -4.83 -11.67
N LEU A 132 0.65 -5.84 -11.92
CA LEU A 132 0.71 -6.61 -13.17
C LEU A 132 0.46 -5.72 -14.39
N ALA A 133 1.24 -5.96 -15.46
CA ALA A 133 1.14 -5.30 -16.78
C ALA A 133 1.27 -3.76 -16.82
N GLU A 134 1.39 -3.08 -15.67
CA GLU A 134 1.58 -1.63 -15.60
C GLU A 134 3.07 -1.27 -15.42
N ARG A 135 3.48 -0.04 -15.72
CA ARG A 135 4.79 0.49 -15.27
C ARG A 135 4.69 1.09 -13.86
N ARG A 136 4.28 0.26 -12.90
CA ARG A 136 3.92 0.70 -11.54
C ARG A 136 4.42 -0.23 -10.44
N VAL A 137 4.92 0.33 -9.36
CA VAL A 137 5.40 -0.36 -8.15
C VAL A 137 4.67 0.21 -6.94
N MET A 138 4.23 -0.67 -6.06
CA MET A 138 3.70 -0.30 -4.75
C MET A 138 4.67 -0.79 -3.70
N MET A 139 4.97 0.02 -2.69
CA MET A 139 5.85 -0.37 -1.60
C MET A 139 5.32 0.08 -0.25
N PHE A 140 5.66 -0.70 0.77
CA PHE A 140 5.58 -0.32 2.17
C PHE A 140 6.99 -0.21 2.71
N LEU A 141 7.34 0.94 3.27
CA LEU A 141 8.68 1.21 3.77
C LEU A 141 8.60 1.70 5.21
N LYS A 142 9.39 1.08 6.10
CA LYS A 142 9.64 1.60 7.45
C LYS A 142 10.70 2.69 7.35
N ALA A 143 10.40 3.87 7.88
CA ALA A 143 11.37 4.95 8.01
C ALA A 143 11.29 5.59 9.40
N SER A 144 12.44 5.93 9.96
CA SER A 144 12.52 6.59 11.27
C SER A 144 12.11 8.06 11.23
N SER A 145 12.20 8.70 10.06
CA SER A 145 11.76 10.08 9.82
C SER A 145 11.32 10.29 8.36
N PRO A 146 10.50 11.33 8.08
CA PRO A 146 10.21 11.75 6.70
C PRO A 146 11.46 12.08 5.89
N ASP A 147 12.48 12.70 6.51
CA ASP A 147 13.73 13.06 5.80
C ASP A 147 14.49 11.84 5.31
N MET A 148 14.48 10.75 6.10
CA MET A 148 15.08 9.47 5.68
C MET A 148 14.39 8.94 4.42
N LEU A 149 13.07 9.08 4.34
CA LEU A 149 12.29 8.61 3.21
C LEU A 149 12.70 9.32 1.91
N ASP A 150 12.72 10.66 1.92
CA ASP A 150 13.12 11.43 0.73
C ASP A 150 14.56 11.11 0.32
N ASN A 151 15.48 11.03 1.29
CA ASN A 151 16.87 10.68 1.03
C ASN A 151 17.04 9.29 0.39
N VAL A 152 16.17 8.33 0.69
CA VAL A 152 16.17 7.01 0.08
C VAL A 152 15.55 7.07 -1.30
N LEU A 153 14.37 7.67 -1.43
CA LEU A 153 13.64 7.74 -2.70
C LEU A 153 14.46 8.45 -3.78
N TYR A 154 14.97 9.66 -3.54
CA TYR A 154 15.70 10.41 -4.57
C TYR A 154 17.07 9.82 -4.95
N LYS A 155 17.51 8.74 -4.28
CA LYS A 155 18.69 7.95 -4.69
C LYS A 155 18.34 6.77 -5.59
N LEU A 156 17.07 6.49 -5.79
CA LEU A 156 16.59 5.39 -6.62
C LEU A 156 16.92 5.66 -8.09
N PRO A 157 17.58 4.72 -8.79
CA PRO A 157 17.89 4.83 -10.22
C PRO A 157 16.73 5.29 -11.10
N LEU A 158 15.50 4.82 -10.85
CA LEU A 158 14.32 5.26 -11.60
C LEU A 158 14.07 6.76 -11.43
N ILE A 159 14.20 7.30 -10.22
CA ILE A 159 13.98 8.73 -9.97
C ILE A 159 15.13 9.56 -10.54
N GLN A 160 16.37 9.10 -10.39
CA GLN A 160 17.54 9.84 -10.90
C GLN A 160 17.58 9.93 -12.42
N HIS A 161 17.17 8.87 -13.12
CA HIS A 161 17.27 8.82 -14.59
C HIS A 161 15.96 9.21 -15.29
N LEU A 162 14.81 8.99 -14.65
CA LEU A 162 13.48 9.16 -15.23
C LEU A 162 12.58 10.08 -14.39
N GLY A 163 13.16 10.99 -13.60
CA GLY A 163 12.41 11.81 -12.63
C GLY A 163 11.26 12.61 -13.24
N ASP A 164 11.39 13.06 -14.49
CA ASP A 164 10.33 13.73 -15.26
C ASP A 164 9.18 12.81 -15.68
N GLN A 165 9.40 11.49 -15.62
CA GLN A 165 8.43 10.45 -15.95
C GLN A 165 7.93 9.68 -14.73
N VAL A 166 8.48 9.92 -13.53
CA VAL A 166 8.09 9.22 -12.32
C VAL A 166 7.09 10.06 -11.53
N GLN A 167 5.91 9.49 -11.31
CA GLN A 167 4.89 10.03 -10.40
C GLN A 167 4.87 9.21 -9.12
N LEU A 168 4.92 9.90 -7.98
CA LEU A 168 4.91 9.29 -6.66
C LEU A 168 3.73 9.80 -5.84
N VAL A 169 3.05 8.87 -5.20
CA VAL A 169 2.13 9.15 -4.10
C VAL A 169 2.72 8.53 -2.85
N CYS A 170 2.89 9.32 -1.80
CA CYS A 170 3.31 8.85 -0.49
C CYS A 170 2.19 9.13 0.52
N LYS A 171 1.80 8.11 1.30
CA LYS A 171 0.88 8.28 2.43
C LYS A 171 1.42 7.52 3.65
N PRO A 172 1.39 8.11 4.85
CA PRO A 172 1.63 7.34 6.07
C PRO A 172 0.50 6.32 6.25
N VAL A 173 0.84 5.12 6.68
CA VAL A 173 -0.13 4.05 6.94
C VAL A 173 0.11 3.44 8.31
N VAL A 174 -0.97 3.04 8.97
CA VAL A 174 -0.94 2.32 10.24
C VAL A 174 -1.50 0.92 9.98
N PRO A 175 -0.74 -0.14 10.25
CA PRO A 175 -1.25 -1.49 10.14
C PRO A 175 -2.35 -1.68 11.20
N TYR A 176 -3.53 -2.10 10.77
CA TYR A 176 -4.62 -2.48 11.65
C TYR A 176 -4.77 -3.99 11.65
N THR A 177 -4.72 -4.61 12.81
CA THR A 177 -5.11 -6.01 12.94
C THR A 177 -6.64 -6.13 13.02
N TYR A 178 -7.18 -7.30 12.68
CA TYR A 178 -8.60 -7.60 12.89
C TYR A 178 -9.01 -7.48 14.39
N GLU A 179 -8.08 -7.76 15.29
CA GLU A 179 -8.28 -7.63 16.72
C GLU A 179 -8.37 -6.16 17.16
N ASP A 180 -7.54 -5.28 16.59
CA ASP A 180 -7.64 -3.83 16.82
C ASP A 180 -8.97 -3.27 16.32
N PHE A 181 -9.42 -3.77 15.17
CA PHE A 181 -10.72 -3.42 14.58
C PHE A 181 -11.88 -3.80 15.51
N THR A 182 -11.90 -5.04 16.00
CA THR A 182 -12.99 -5.53 16.88
C THR A 182 -12.96 -4.92 18.29
N LYS A 183 -11.80 -4.53 18.81
CA LYS A 183 -11.69 -3.80 20.09
C LYS A 183 -12.20 -2.36 19.99
N SER A 184 -11.96 -1.69 18.85
CA SER A 184 -12.40 -0.31 18.62
C SER A 184 -13.93 -0.15 18.58
N THR A 185 -14.63 -1.20 18.13
CA THR A 185 -16.10 -1.22 18.03
C THR A 185 -16.77 -1.53 19.38
N ARG A 186 -16.17 -2.39 20.23
CA ARG A 186 -16.73 -2.75 21.55
C ARG A 186 -16.66 -1.65 22.61
N LYS A 187 -15.64 -0.79 22.61
CA LYS A 187 -15.53 0.31 23.59
C LYS A 187 -16.69 1.32 23.50
N ASN A 188 -17.33 1.43 22.34
CA ASN A 188 -18.44 2.37 22.13
C ASN A 188 -19.81 1.82 22.57
N ASP A 189 -19.96 0.51 22.75
CA ASP A 189 -21.21 -0.08 23.25
C ASP A 189 -21.31 -0.02 24.79
N VAL A 190 -20.18 0.01 25.49
CA VAL A 190 -20.15 0.08 26.96
C VAL A 190 -20.47 1.50 27.46
N ASN A 191 -20.09 2.55 26.72
CA ASN A 191 -20.38 3.95 27.07
C ASN A 191 -21.78 4.44 26.65
N LYS A 192 -22.65 3.57 26.11
CA LYS A 192 -24.06 3.89 25.81
C LYS A 192 -25.05 3.28 26.80
N LYS A 193 -24.57 2.74 27.93
CA LYS A 193 -25.41 2.30 29.05
C LYS A 193 -24.99 3.00 30.35
N VAL A 194 -25.26 4.30 30.45
CA VAL A 194 -25.59 5.02 31.71
C VAL A 194 -26.58 6.11 31.36
#